data_AF-A0A5Q4SXB4-F1
#
_entry.id   AF-A0A5Q4SXB4-F1
#
_cell.length_a   1.000
_cell.length_b   1.000
_cell.length_c   1.000
_cell.angle_alpha   90.00
_cell.angle_beta   90.00
_cell.angle_gamma   90.00
#
_symmetry.space_group_name_H-M   'P 1'
#
loop_
_entity.id
_entity.type
_entity.pdbx_description
1 polymer ?
#
loop_
_entity_poly.entity_id
_entity_poly.type
_entity_poly.pdbx_seq_one_letter_code
_entity_poly.pdbx_strand_id
1 'polypeptide(L)' 'GVRVPGDVALVGYDDIEFAAAAAVPLTSVRQPAFHLGRTAARLLIEETGDEAAAHRHEQIVLQPELVVRDSTLGRHRG' A
#
# COMPACT_ATOMS: atom_id res chain seq x y z
N GLY A 1 16.84 -2.53 24.84
CA GLY A 1 15.81 -2.15 23.85
C GLY A 1 15.05 -3.38 23.41
N VAL A 2 13.91 -3.19 22.73
CA VAL A 2 13.09 -4.27 22.12
C VAL A 2 13.70 -4.62 20.75
N ARG A 3 13.85 -5.91 20.45
CA ARG A 3 14.40 -6.41 19.18
C ARG A 3 13.29 -6.64 18.16
N VAL A 4 13.53 -6.21 16.93
CA VAL A 4 12.69 -6.54 15.76
C VAL A 4 13.52 -7.43 14.83
N PRO A 5 12.99 -8.56 14.33
CA PRO A 5 11.64 -9.10 14.56
C PRO A 5 11.49 -9.95 15.84
N GLY A 6 12.58 -10.16 16.58
CA GLY A 6 12.67 -11.23 17.59
C GLY A 6 11.75 -11.09 18.80
N ASP A 7 11.61 -9.89 19.36
CA ASP A 7 10.69 -9.63 20.48
C ASP A 7 9.33 -9.13 19.94
N VAL A 8 9.36 -8.35 18.86
CA VAL A 8 8.17 -7.84 18.17
C VAL A 8 8.40 -7.86 16.66
N ALA A 9 7.50 -8.51 15.93
CA ALA A 9 7.43 -8.39 14.47
C ALA A 9 6.68 -7.10 14.09
N LEU A 10 7.11 -6.45 13.02
CA LEU A 10 6.54 -5.18 12.56
C LEU A 10 6.20 -5.25 11.07
N VAL A 11 4.99 -4.80 10.72
CA VAL A 11 4.55 -4.61 9.34
C VAL A 11 4.15 -3.14 9.16
N GLY A 12 4.68 -2.52 8.10
CA GLY A 12 4.31 -1.18 7.66
C GLY A 12 3.22 -1.16 6.59
N TYR A 13 2.89 0.05 6.16
CA TYR A 13 1.99 0.32 5.04
C TYR A 13 2.72 1.24 4.03
N ASP A 14 2.22 1.34 2.81
CA ASP A 14 2.70 2.15 1.68
C ASP A 14 3.90 1.58 0.90
N ASP A 15 4.86 0.98 1.60
CA ASP A 15 6.13 0.52 1.00
C ASP A 15 6.94 1.63 0.29
N ILE A 16 7.00 2.81 0.93
CA ILE A 16 7.87 3.90 0.47
C ILE A 16 9.34 3.49 0.46
N GLU A 17 10.20 4.27 -0.20
CA GLU A 17 11.64 3.97 -0.36
C GLU A 17 12.34 3.73 0.98
N PHE A 18 11.92 4.45 2.03
CA PHE A 18 12.46 4.30 3.37
C PHE A 18 12.19 2.92 3.99
N ALA A 19 11.12 2.22 3.59
CA ALA A 19 10.82 0.88 4.09
C ALA A 19 11.94 -0.12 3.77
N ALA A 20 12.57 0.00 2.60
CA ALA A 20 13.71 -0.83 2.22
C ALA A 20 15.03 -0.39 2.86
N ALA A 21 15.18 0.92 3.17
CA ALA A 21 16.41 1.52 3.67
C ALA A 21 16.51 1.59 5.21
N ALA A 22 15.45 1.22 5.93
CA ALA A 22 15.43 1.22 7.39
C ALA A 22 16.51 0.29 7.99
N ALA A 23 16.93 0.58 9.22
CA ALA A 23 17.97 -0.19 9.93
C ALA A 23 17.63 -1.70 10.04
N VAL A 24 16.33 -2.02 10.13
CA VAL A 24 15.80 -3.35 9.83
C VAL A 24 14.79 -3.15 8.69
N PRO A 25 15.07 -3.62 7.46
CA PRO A 25 14.17 -3.46 6.32
C PRO A 25 12.74 -3.92 6.65
N LEU A 26 11.77 -3.04 6.41
CA LEU A 26 10.40 -3.18 6.89
C LEU A 26 9.56 -4.03 5.92
N THR A 27 8.98 -5.13 6.40
CA THR A 27 7.87 -5.80 5.72
C THR A 27 6.72 -4.81 5.60
N SER A 28 6.17 -4.60 4.41
CA SER A 28 5.18 -3.55 4.20
C SER A 28 4.10 -3.96 3.20
N VAL A 29 2.88 -3.46 3.39
CA VAL A 29 1.82 -3.58 2.39
C VAL A 29 2.00 -2.46 1.36
N ARG A 30 2.45 -2.82 0.16
CA ARG A 30 2.61 -1.92 -0.97
C ARG A 30 1.26 -1.60 -1.57
N GLN A 31 0.92 -0.32 -1.60
CA GLN A 31 -0.24 0.17 -2.31
C GLN A 31 0.06 0.35 -3.80
N PRO A 32 -0.90 0.10 -4.71
CA PRO A 32 -0.78 0.48 -6.11
C PRO A 32 -1.00 2.00 -6.27
N ALA A 33 -0.16 2.82 -5.65
CA ALA A 33 -0.37 4.26 -5.45
C ALA A 33 -0.60 5.04 -6.75
N PHE A 34 0.12 4.70 -7.82
CA PHE A 34 -0.10 5.30 -9.13
C PHE A 34 -1.50 5.00 -9.69
N HIS A 35 -1.96 3.75 -9.57
CA HIS A 35 -3.29 3.36 -10.01
C HIS A 35 -4.36 4.04 -9.15
N LEU A 36 -4.15 4.12 -7.83
CA LEU A 36 -5.03 4.84 -6.92
C LEU A 36 -5.20 6.31 -7.32
N GLY A 37 -4.08 7.03 -7.51
CA GLY A 37 -4.10 8.44 -7.91
C GLY A 37 -4.73 8.66 -9.28
N ARG A 38 -4.39 7.83 -10.27
CA ARG A 38 -4.99 7.89 -11.61
C ARG A 38 -6.50 7.67 -11.58
N THR A 39 -6.95 6.66 -10.83
CA THR A 39 -8.37 6.35 -10.69
C THR A 39 -9.11 7.46 -9.95
N ALA A 40 -8.55 7.98 -8.86
CA ALA A 40 -9.15 9.09 -8.13
C ALA A 40 -9.29 10.35 -9.00
N ALA A 41 -8.24 10.71 -9.76
CA ALA A 41 -8.30 11.85 -10.67
C ALA A 41 -9.33 11.65 -11.79
N ARG A 42 -9.41 10.45 -12.37
CA ARG A 42 -10.44 10.10 -13.36
C ARG A 42 -11.84 10.30 -12.79
N LEU A 43 -12.13 9.72 -11.61
CA LEU A 43 -13.44 9.82 -10.98
C LEU A 43 -13.82 11.28 -10.69
N LEU A 44 -12.88 12.09 -10.20
CA LEU A 44 -13.12 13.52 -9.95
C LEU A 44 -13.45 14.29 -11.24
N ILE A 45 -12.73 14.02 -12.33
CA ILE A 45 -12.99 14.67 -13.63
C ILE A 45 -14.34 14.25 -14.18
N GLU A 46 -14.71 12.98 -14.07
CA GLU A 46 -16.02 12.47 -14.50
C GLU A 46 -17.17 13.07 -13.68
N GLU A 47 -16.96 13.31 -12.38
CA GLU A 47 -17.98 13.88 -11.48
C GLU A 47 -18.16 15.40 -11.65
N THR A 48 -17.11 16.12 -12.07
CA THR A 48 -17.10 17.59 -12.10
C THR A 48 -17.01 18.21 -13.50
N GLY A 49 -16.79 17.39 -14.53
CA GLY A 49 -16.65 17.82 -15.92
C GLY A 49 -17.98 17.97 -16.68
N ASP A 50 -17.87 18.17 -17.99
CA ASP A 50 -19.04 18.42 -18.87
C ASP A 50 -20.07 17.28 -18.86
N GLU A 51 -19.62 16.06 -18.61
CA GLU A 51 -20.46 14.84 -18.52
C GLU A 51 -20.97 14.53 -17.10
N ALA A 52 -20.80 15.45 -16.14
CA ALA A 52 -21.18 15.25 -14.74
C ALA A 52 -22.65 14.83 -14.57
N ALA A 53 -23.55 15.32 -15.43
CA ALA A 53 -24.97 14.97 -15.39
C ALA A 53 -25.24 13.48 -15.69
N ALA A 54 -24.33 12.80 -16.39
CA ALA A 54 -24.41 11.38 -16.72
C ALA A 54 -23.52 10.50 -15.80
N HIS A 55 -22.79 11.11 -14.86
CA HIS A 55 -21.89 10.42 -13.96
C HIS A 55 -22.62 9.36 -13.11
N ARG A 56 -21.91 8.27 -12.81
CA ARG A 56 -22.36 7.24 -11.86
C ARG A 56 -21.30 7.04 -10.82
N HIS A 57 -21.71 7.08 -9.55
CA HIS A 57 -20.81 6.82 -8.44
C HIS A 57 -20.25 5.40 -8.53
N GLU A 58 -18.92 5.29 -8.51
CA GLU A 58 -18.18 4.04 -8.56
C GLU A 58 -17.44 3.82 -7.24
N GLN A 59 -17.41 2.56 -6.78
CA GLN A 59 -16.52 2.12 -5.71
C GLN A 59 -15.52 1.12 -6.30
N ILE A 60 -14.25 1.50 -6.34
CA ILE A 60 -13.17 0.69 -6.91
C ILE A 60 -12.26 0.21 -5.78
N VAL A 61 -12.08 -1.10 -5.68
CA VAL A 61 -11.14 -1.73 -4.74
C VAL A 61 -9.88 -2.10 -5.49
N LEU A 62 -8.74 -1.57 -5.05
CA LEU A 62 -7.43 -1.90 -5.62
C LEU A 62 -6.71 -2.91 -4.73
N GLN A 63 -6.18 -3.97 -5.33
CA GLN A 63 -5.47 -5.03 -4.63
C GLN A 63 -4.06 -4.56 -4.24
N PRO A 64 -3.69 -4.55 -2.94
CA PRO A 64 -2.32 -4.31 -2.52
C PRO A 64 -1.50 -5.60 -2.51
N GLU A 65 -0.18 -5.45 -2.35
CA GLU A 65 0.78 -6.55 -2.26
C GLU A 65 1.54 -6.52 -0.92
N LEU A 66 1.74 -7.68 -0.29
CA LEU A 66 2.61 -7.77 0.88
C LEU A 66 4.06 -7.98 0.44
N VAL A 67 4.92 -7.04 0.78
CA VAL A 67 6.36 -7.09 0.52
C VAL A 67 7.05 -7.53 1.79
N VAL A 68 7.49 -8.78 1.83
CA VAL A 68 8.14 -9.38 3.00
C VAL A 68 9.62 -9.00 3.05
N ARG A 69 10.07 -8.53 4.22
CA ARG A 69 11.47 -8.17 4.55
C ARG A 69 11.82 -8.63 5.98
N ASP A 70 12.88 -8.05 6.54
CA ASP A 70 13.56 -8.51 7.75
C ASP A 70 12.83 -8.14 9.05
N SER A 71 11.89 -7.21 9.02
CA SER A 71 11.11 -6.81 10.21
C SER A 71 10.03 -7.80 10.63
N THR A 72 9.86 -8.90 9.89
CA THR A 72 8.99 -10.02 10.24
C THR A 72 9.75 -11.34 10.16
N LEU A 73 9.30 -12.34 10.92
CA LEU A 73 9.74 -13.71 10.73
C LEU A 73 9.13 -14.18 9.40
N GLY A 74 9.95 -14.39 8.37
CA GLY A 74 9.50 -14.85 7.05
C GLY A 74 8.67 -16.15 7.13
N ARG A 75 8.08 -16.59 6.00
CA ARG A 75 7.27 -17.82 5.97
C ARG A 75 8.05 -18.98 6.59
N HIS A 76 7.49 -19.58 7.65
CA HIS A 76 7.97 -20.87 8.16
C HIS A 76 8.01 -21.86 7.00
N ARG A 77 9.23 -22.22 6.56
CA ARG A 77 9.44 -23.37 5.68
C ARG A 77 9.32 -24.61 6.58
N GLY A 78 8.11 -25.16 6.62
CA GLY A 78 7.92 -26.58 6.95
C GLY A 78 8.44 -27.44 5.82
#